data_AF-A0A3N2S8J6-F1
#
_entry.id   AF-A0A3N2S8J6-F1
#
_cell.length_a   1.000
_cell.length_b   1.000
_cell.length_c   1.000
_cell.angle_alpha   90.00
_cell.angle_beta   90.00
_cell.angle_gamma   90.00
#
_symmetry.space_group_name_H-M   'P 1'
#
loop_
_entity.id
_entity.type
_entity.pdbx_description
1 polymer ?
#
loop_
_entity_poly.entity_id
_entity_poly.type
_entity_poly.pdbx_seq_one_letter_code
_entity_poly.pdbx_strand_id
1 'polypeptide(L)' 'MLMNNTIEATLLEIARKEGIELNAQERLLIRTRVATSLAARDRHRQRMSAPAFQWKKPDSPPR' A
#
# COMPACT_ATOMS: atom_id res chain seq x y z
N MET A 1 -4.17 8.68 -7.84
CA MET A 1 -3.56 7.71 -6.89
C MET A 1 -2.13 8.16 -6.67
N LEU A 2 -1.70 8.48 -5.45
CA LEU A 2 -0.29 8.85 -5.21
C LEU A 2 0.59 7.68 -5.63
N MET A 3 1.55 7.94 -6.52
CA MET A 3 2.50 6.93 -6.99
C MET A 3 3.57 6.74 -5.90
N ASN A 4 3.92 5.48 -5.58
CA ASN A 4 4.93 5.17 -4.55
C ASN A 4 6.20 6.00 -4.74
N ASN A 5 6.67 6.11 -6.00
CA ASN A 5 7.86 6.86 -6.38
C ASN A 5 7.79 8.35 -6.00
N THR A 6 6.61 8.97 -6.07
CA THR A 6 6.46 10.38 -5.69
C THR A 6 6.63 10.58 -4.20
N ILE A 7 6.05 9.70 -3.38
CA ILE A 7 6.18 9.76 -1.91
C ILE A 7 7.62 9.46 -1.49
N GLU A 8 8.24 8.44 -2.07
CA GLU A 8 9.64 8.09 -1.82
C GLU A 8 10.58 9.24 -2.20
N ALA A 9 10.44 9.82 -3.39
CA ALA A 9 11.26 10.96 -3.82
C ALA A 9 11.07 12.18 -2.90
N THR A 10 9.84 12.44 -2.45
CA THR A 10 9.56 13.55 -1.52
C THR A 10 10.25 13.31 -0.17
N LEU A 11 10.21 12.10 0.37
CA LEU A 11 10.89 11.74 1.62
C LEU A 11 12.41 11.84 1.49
N LEU A 12 12.98 11.43 0.35
CA LEU A 12 14.40 11.58 0.07
C LEU A 12 14.82 13.06 -0.02
N GLU A 13 14.01 13.90 -0.66
CA GLU A 13 14.26 15.34 -0.75
C GLU A 13 14.14 16.05 0.59
N ILE A 14 13.21 15.62 1.45
CA ILE A 14 13.11 16.12 2.83
C ILE A 14 14.39 15.76 3.60
N ALA A 15 14.81 14.49 3.59
CA ALA A 15 16.03 14.06 4.26
C ALA A 15 17.26 14.82 3.76
N ARG A 16 17.38 15.03 2.44
CA ARG A 16 18.45 15.83 1.83
C ARG A 16 18.44 17.28 2.32
N LYS A 17 17.27 17.92 2.43
CA LYS A 17 17.14 19.30 2.93
C LYS A 17 17.48 19.41 4.42
N GLU A 18 17.25 18.35 5.19
CA GLU A 18 17.61 18.26 6.60
C GLU A 18 19.09 17.87 6.82
N GLY A 19 19.85 17.59 5.75
CA GLY A 19 21.24 17.16 5.83
C GLY A 19 21.40 15.73 6.35
N ILE A 20 20.35 14.92 6.29
CA ILE A 20 20.35 13.52 6.72
C ILE A 20 20.84 12.66 5.56
N GLU A 21 22.02 12.06 5.72
CA GLU A 21 22.57 11.09 4.78
C GLU A 21 21.94 9.72 5.00
N LEU A 22 21.02 9.34 4.13
CA LEU A 22 20.33 8.06 4.20
C LEU A 22 21.19 6.93 3.64
N ASN A 23 21.46 5.94 4.48
CA ASN A 23 22.14 4.70 4.10
C ASN A 23 21.21 3.76 3.30
N ALA A 24 21.77 2.67 2.76
CA ALA A 24 21.02 1.72 1.93
C ALA A 24 19.87 1.04 2.66
N GLN A 25 20.03 0.74 3.95
CA GLN A 25 19.00 0.11 4.78
C GLN A 25 17.84 1.06 5.06
N GLU A 26 18.12 2.33 5.33
CA GLU A 26 17.10 3.36 5.56
C GLU A 26 16.28 3.61 4.30
N ARG A 27 16.94 3.66 3.13
CA ARG A 27 16.25 3.75 1.83
C ARG A 27 15.32 2.56 1.60
N LEU A 28 15.76 1.34 1.94
CA LEU A 28 14.91 0.15 1.86
C LEU A 28 13.74 0.21 2.84
N LEU A 29 13.97 0.72 4.05
CA LEU A 29 12.93 0.88 5.07
C LEU A 29 11.85 1.85 4.61
N ILE A 30 12.24 3.00 4.04
CA ILE A 30 11.31 3.99 3.48
C ILE A 30 10.43 3.34 2.41
N ARG A 31 11.03 2.68 1.42
CA ARG A 31 10.30 1.98 0.34
C ARG A 31 9.29 0.98 0.89
N THR A 32 9.72 0.14 1.83
CA THR A 32 8.89 -0.90 2.44
C THR A 32 7.73 -0.30 3.23
N ARG A 33 7.99 0.74 4.03
CA ARG A 33 6.95 1.44 4.80
C ARG A 33 5.94 2.14 3.89
N VAL A 34 6.40 2.85 2.86
CA VAL A 34 5.51 3.51 1.89
C VAL A 34 4.62 2.48 1.18
N ALA A 35 5.21 1.39 0.68
CA ALA A 35 4.47 0.34 -0.01
C ALA A 35 3.42 -0.33 0.91
N THR A 36 3.80 -0.66 2.14
CA THR A 36 2.89 -1.32 3.11
C THR A 36 1.74 -0.40 3.53
N SER A 37 2.02 0.88 3.81
CA SER A 37 0.98 1.86 4.15
C SER A 37 0.00 2.10 3.00
N LEU A 38 0.48 2.21 1.76
CA LEU A 38 -0.38 2.37 0.59
C LEU A 38 -1.24 1.12 0.34
N ALA A 39 -0.65 -0.07 0.42
CA ALA A 39 -1.39 -1.32 0.32
C ALA A 39 -2.45 -1.46 1.43
N ALA A 40 -2.15 -1.03 2.66
CA ALA A 40 -3.13 -1.01 3.75
C ALA A 40 -4.30 -0.06 3.44
N ARG A 41 -4.01 1.16 2.95
CA ARG A 41 -5.04 2.13 2.55
C ARG A 41 -5.92 1.59 1.42
N ASP A 42 -5.33 0.96 0.41
CA ASP A 42 -6.08 0.41 -0.71
C ASP A 42 -6.93 -0.78 -0.29
N ARG A 43 -6.42 -1.68 0.56
CA ARG A 43 -7.24 -2.75 1.16
C ARG A 43 -8.38 -2.20 1.98
N HIS A 44 -8.14 -1.14 2.78
CA HIS A 44 -9.20 -0.49 3.53
C HIS A 44 -10.27 0.09 2.59
N ARG A 45 -9.87 0.82 1.54
CA ARG A 45 -10.80 1.33 0.53
C ARG A 45 -11.61 0.19 -0.10
N GLN A 46 -10.94 -0.88 -0.54
CA GLN A 46 -11.59 -2.05 -1.14
C GLN A 46 -12.62 -2.68 -0.19
N ARG A 47 -12.28 -2.84 1.09
CA ARG A 47 -13.21 -3.36 2.11
C ARG A 47 -14.42 -2.46 2.29
N MET A 48 -14.22 -1.15 2.37
CA MET A 48 -15.32 -0.19 2.56
C MET A 48 -16.20 -0.06 1.32
N SER A 49 -15.66 -0.28 0.12
CA SER A 49 -16.42 -0.28 -1.14
C SER A 49 -17.02 -1.63 -1.51
N ALA A 50 -16.67 -2.70 -0.80
CA ALA A 50 -17.11 -4.04 -1.16
C ALA A 50 -18.63 -4.17 -0.91
N PRO A 51 -19.39 -4.77 -1.84
CA PRO A 51 -20.78 -5.11 -1.58
C PRO A 51 -20.87 -6.13 -0.44
N ALA A 52 -22.02 -6.17 0.23
CA ALA A 52 -22.29 -7.16 1.26
C ALA A 52 -22.10 -8.59 0.69
N PHE A 53 -21.34 -9.42 1.42
CA PHE A 53 -21.15 -10.81 1.03
C PHE A 53 -22.49 -11.55 1.10
N GLN A 54 -22.86 -12.19 -0.01
CA GLN A 54 -24.01 -13.08 -0.07
C GLN A 54 -23.51 -14.49 -0.39
N TRP A 55 -23.70 -15.40 0.56
CA TRP A 55 -23.43 -16.82 0.32
C TRP A 55 -24.45 -17.38 -0.68
N LYS A 56 -23.96 -17.87 -1.81
CA LYS A 56 -24.79 -18.59 -2.79
C LYS A 56 -24.63 -20.09 -2.54
N LYS A 57 -25.75 -20.75 -2.25
CA LYS A 57 -25.79 -22.21 -2.13
C LYS A 57 -25.33 -22.82 -3.46
N PRO A 58 -24.36 -23.75 -3.46
CA PRO A 58 -23.95 -24.42 -4.69
C PRO A 58 -25.12 -25.23 -5.26
N ASP A 59 -25.21 -25.26 -6.58
CA ASP A 59 -26.21 -26.09 -7.27
C ASP A 59 -25.96 -27.57 -6.99
N SER A 60 -27.05 -28.33 -6.93
CA SER A 60 -26.96 -29.77 -6.68
C SER A 60 -26.27 -30.45 -7.87
N PRO A 61 -25.40 -31.44 -7.64
CA PRO A 61 -24.74 -32.14 -8.75
C PRO A 61 -25.78 -32.80 -9.66
N PRO A 62 -25.53 -32.86 -10.98
CA PRO A 62 -26.41 -33.56 -11.91
C PRO A 62 -26.53 -35.04 -11.51
N ARG A 63 -27.76 -35.56 -11.58
CA ARG A 63 -28.14 -36.91 -11.15
C ARG A 63 -27.75 -37.97 -12.16
#